data_AF-A0A3C0AU41-F1
#
_entry.id   AF-A0A3C0AU41-F1
#
_cell.length_a   1.000
_cell.length_b   1.000
_cell.length_c   1.000
_cell.angle_alpha   90.00
_cell.angle_beta   90.00
_cell.angle_gamma   90.00
#
_symmetry.space_group_name_H-M   'P 1'
#
loop_
_entity.id
_entity.type
_entity.pdbx_description
1 polymer ?
#
loop_
_entity_poly.entity_id
_entity_poly.type
_entity_poly.pdbx_seq_one_letter_code
_entity_poly.pdbx_strand_id
1 'polypeptide(L)'
;MLHALLGVFAGLITPVQTAVNTRLGRSIGSPLRASMVSFSVGLAALLALTLVLGPYPLVPSSAADGPWWMWLAGLFGAAFLTGNVLLLPRLGSLKTVIMPVTGQIVMGLLIDVFGWFGAQQREISLPRIAGTLIALAGFLIAVTGSSLRLRIRDDNTGKAAGKRETAHADAAACAGACGSDAGSRTGMNGKTDLLWSLAGIAFGMCSAVQTALLGRLGTALDSPIKAALVSFAVGLVALLVVIGVTDRTYSLGTALHKGNPWWMWIGGLMGATLVMCNSYLSSRIGTGMTVMLLLLGQVGGGLAVDRFGLLGVPHKRVSAIQYVGVLVAVVGIVLKAL
;
A
#
# COMPACT_ATOMS: atom_id res chain seq x y z
N MET A 1 1.32 20.63 -12.70
CA MET A 1 1.21 21.06 -11.28
C MET A 1 -0.02 20.49 -10.60
N LEU A 2 -1.26 20.81 -11.04
CA LEU A 2 -2.50 20.32 -10.40
C LEU A 2 -2.58 18.78 -10.27
N HIS A 3 -2.31 18.04 -11.35
CA HIS A 3 -2.31 16.57 -11.32
C HIS A 3 -1.31 15.97 -10.32
N ALA A 4 -0.15 16.61 -10.14
CA ALA A 4 0.86 16.16 -9.19
C ALA A 4 0.37 16.34 -7.74
N LEU A 5 -0.22 17.49 -7.44
CA LEU A 5 -0.82 17.76 -6.13
C LEU A 5 -1.97 16.80 -5.83
N LEU A 6 -2.84 16.52 -6.82
CA LEU A 6 -3.92 15.56 -6.68
C LEU A 6 -3.40 14.13 -6.43
N GLY A 7 -2.32 13.72 -7.09
CA GLY A 7 -1.68 12.42 -6.87
C GLY A 7 -1.10 12.29 -5.46
N VAL A 8 -0.40 13.31 -4.98
CA VAL A 8 0.10 13.33 -3.60
C VAL A 8 -1.06 13.33 -2.61
N PHE A 9 -2.10 14.12 -2.84
CA PHE A 9 -3.30 14.14 -2.01
C PHE A 9 -3.98 12.77 -1.94
N ALA A 10 -4.19 12.11 -3.08
CA ALA A 10 -4.78 10.77 -3.11
C ALA A 10 -3.88 9.74 -2.40
N GLY A 11 -2.56 9.91 -2.46
CA GLY A 11 -1.62 9.11 -1.67
C GLY A 11 -1.77 9.32 -0.16
N LEU A 12 -1.96 10.56 0.30
CA LEU A 12 -2.16 10.91 1.72
C LEU A 12 -3.43 10.28 2.33
N ILE A 13 -4.41 9.92 1.50
CA ILE A 13 -5.62 9.21 1.92
C ILE A 13 -5.28 7.79 2.41
N THR A 14 -4.28 7.12 1.81
CA THR A 14 -4.02 5.70 2.08
C THR A 14 -3.68 5.44 3.55
N PRO A 15 -2.73 6.15 4.20
CA PRO A 15 -2.40 5.88 5.60
C PRO A 15 -3.60 6.04 6.55
N VAL A 16 -4.45 7.03 6.28
CA VAL A 16 -5.68 7.26 7.05
C VAL A 16 -6.67 6.13 6.83
N GLN A 17 -6.91 5.74 5.57
CA GLN A 17 -7.76 4.59 5.22
C GLN A 17 -7.24 3.29 5.85
N THR A 18 -5.94 3.04 5.81
CA THR A 18 -5.31 1.86 6.42
C THR A 18 -5.51 1.85 7.93
N ALA A 19 -5.38 2.99 8.61
CA ALA A 19 -5.63 3.09 10.05
C ALA A 19 -7.10 2.81 10.39
N VAL A 20 -8.03 3.38 9.64
CA VAL A 20 -9.48 3.13 9.78
C VAL A 20 -9.80 1.64 9.59
N ASN A 21 -9.32 1.04 8.50
CA ASN A 21 -9.57 -0.37 8.17
C ASN A 21 -8.90 -1.32 9.16
N THR A 22 -7.74 -0.97 9.70
CA THR A 22 -7.06 -1.78 10.73
C THR A 22 -7.88 -1.76 12.02
N ARG A 23 -8.39 -0.61 12.44
CA ARG A 23 -9.24 -0.51 13.64
C ARG A 23 -10.56 -1.26 13.46
N LEU A 24 -11.21 -1.11 12.31
CA LEU A 24 -12.41 -1.87 11.96
C LEU A 24 -12.12 -3.38 11.95
N GLY A 25 -10.99 -3.80 11.36
CA GLY A 25 -10.54 -5.19 11.35
C GLY A 25 -10.35 -5.79 12.74
N ARG A 26 -9.83 -5.01 13.70
CA ARG A 26 -9.72 -5.44 15.11
C ARG A 26 -11.09 -5.57 15.79
N SER A 27 -12.03 -4.68 15.48
CA SER A 27 -13.39 -4.73 16.07
C SER A 27 -14.20 -5.93 15.54
N ILE A 28 -14.11 -6.19 14.23
CA ILE A 28 -14.79 -7.30 13.54
C ILE A 28 -14.05 -8.64 13.73
N GLY A 29 -12.76 -8.61 14.06
CA GLY A 29 -11.91 -9.80 14.26
C GLY A 29 -11.30 -10.37 12.98
N SER A 30 -11.53 -9.74 11.81
CA SER A 30 -10.95 -10.17 10.53
C SER A 30 -10.65 -8.99 9.60
N PRO A 31 -9.40 -8.81 9.13
CA PRO A 31 -9.03 -7.76 8.18
C PRO A 31 -9.75 -7.88 6.83
N LEU A 32 -10.00 -9.11 6.36
CA LEU A 32 -10.72 -9.34 5.10
C LEU A 32 -12.19 -8.92 5.22
N ARG A 33 -12.83 -9.20 6.36
CA ARG A 33 -14.22 -8.77 6.63
C ARG A 33 -14.34 -7.25 6.72
N ALA A 34 -13.38 -6.57 7.37
CA ALA A 34 -13.35 -5.10 7.38
C ALA A 34 -13.14 -4.50 5.98
N SER A 35 -12.35 -5.17 5.15
CA SER A 35 -12.18 -4.79 3.74
C SER A 35 -13.49 -4.94 2.97
N MET A 36 -14.25 -6.02 3.17
CA MET A 36 -15.55 -6.23 2.53
C MET A 36 -16.56 -5.13 2.90
N VAL A 37 -16.60 -4.73 4.18
CA VAL A 37 -17.42 -3.60 4.62
C VAL A 37 -17.00 -2.32 3.89
N SER A 38 -15.70 -2.05 3.82
CA SER A 38 -15.17 -0.86 3.14
C SER A 38 -15.50 -0.87 1.63
N PHE A 39 -15.34 -2.01 0.97
CA PHE A 39 -15.72 -2.17 -0.44
C PHE A 39 -17.22 -1.97 -0.65
N SER A 40 -18.06 -2.46 0.26
CA SER A 40 -19.51 -2.28 0.19
C SER A 40 -19.93 -0.82 0.35
N VAL A 41 -19.38 -0.12 1.35
CA VAL A 41 -19.65 1.32 1.57
C VAL A 41 -19.12 2.15 0.41
N GLY A 42 -17.91 1.86 -0.07
CA GLY A 42 -17.32 2.54 -1.23
C GLY A 42 -18.13 2.31 -2.51
N LEU A 43 -18.59 1.08 -2.75
CA LEU A 43 -19.45 0.74 -3.87
C LEU A 43 -20.79 1.51 -3.82
N ALA A 44 -21.44 1.55 -2.66
CA ALA A 44 -22.69 2.28 -2.47
C ALA A 44 -22.50 3.79 -2.71
N ALA A 45 -21.42 4.38 -2.20
CA ALA A 45 -21.10 5.78 -2.41
C ALA A 45 -20.81 6.10 -3.89
N LEU A 46 -20.03 5.26 -4.58
CA LEU A 46 -19.76 5.41 -6.01
C LEU A 46 -21.02 5.23 -6.85
N LEU A 47 -21.90 4.30 -6.47
CA LEU A 47 -23.16 4.08 -7.16
C LEU A 47 -24.05 5.33 -7.04
N ALA A 48 -24.24 5.84 -5.83
CA ALA A 48 -24.99 7.07 -5.60
C ALA A 48 -24.40 8.25 -6.39
N LEU A 49 -23.08 8.43 -6.34
CA LEU A 49 -22.39 9.48 -7.08
C LEU A 49 -22.57 9.35 -8.60
N THR A 50 -22.48 8.13 -9.13
CA THR A 50 -22.68 7.86 -10.56
C THR A 50 -24.12 8.16 -10.98
N LEU A 51 -25.10 7.82 -10.13
CA LEU A 51 -26.51 8.06 -10.41
C LEU A 51 -26.86 9.56 -10.39
N VAL A 52 -26.20 10.35 -9.52
CA VAL A 52 -26.44 11.79 -9.42
C VAL A 52 -25.75 12.57 -10.54
N LEU A 53 -24.50 12.23 -10.87
CA LEU A 53 -23.69 13.03 -11.78
C LEU A 53 -23.85 12.65 -13.26
N GLY A 54 -24.32 11.44 -13.58
CA GLY A 54 -24.25 10.93 -14.95
C GLY A 54 -22.80 10.95 -15.48
N PRO A 55 -22.55 10.75 -16.79
CA PRO A 55 -23.53 10.59 -17.86
C PRO A 55 -24.10 9.17 -17.94
N TYR A 56 -25.30 9.00 -18.49
CA TYR A 56 -25.91 7.70 -18.80
C TYR A 56 -25.77 7.39 -20.30
N PRO A 57 -25.67 6.11 -20.71
CA PRO A 57 -25.78 4.88 -19.91
C PRO A 57 -24.56 4.60 -19.01
N LEU A 58 -24.74 3.76 -17.99
CA LEU A 58 -23.67 3.35 -17.05
C LEU A 58 -22.50 2.67 -17.77
N VAL A 59 -22.79 1.87 -18.78
CA VAL A 59 -21.80 1.28 -19.67
C VAL A 59 -22.17 1.68 -21.10
N PRO A 60 -21.41 2.61 -21.74
CA PRO A 60 -21.60 2.90 -23.15
C PRO A 60 -21.22 1.68 -24.00
N SER A 61 -21.87 1.51 -25.15
CA SER A 61 -21.59 0.41 -26.09
C SER A 61 -20.12 0.37 -26.52
N SER A 62 -19.49 1.54 -26.69
CA SER A 62 -18.07 1.68 -26.97
C SER A 62 -17.14 1.03 -25.93
N ALA A 63 -17.57 0.95 -24.66
CA ALA A 63 -16.83 0.27 -23.61
C ALA A 63 -17.11 -1.23 -23.57
N ALA A 64 -18.31 -1.65 -23.95
CA ALA A 64 -18.69 -3.07 -24.02
C ALA A 64 -17.91 -3.81 -25.12
N ASP A 65 -17.65 -3.14 -26.25
CA ASP A 65 -16.81 -3.67 -27.34
C ASP A 65 -15.30 -3.56 -27.05
N GLY A 66 -14.94 -2.96 -25.91
CA GLY A 66 -13.57 -2.82 -25.46
C GLY A 66 -12.94 -4.16 -25.03
N PRO A 67 -11.61 -4.20 -24.86
CA PRO A 67 -10.95 -5.43 -24.47
C PRO A 67 -11.33 -5.89 -23.06
N TRP A 68 -11.64 -7.17 -22.93
CA TRP A 68 -12.13 -7.81 -21.70
C TRP A 68 -11.23 -7.63 -20.47
N TRP A 69 -9.92 -7.50 -20.66
CA TRP A 69 -8.96 -7.33 -19.57
C TRP A 69 -9.14 -6.02 -18.78
N MET A 70 -9.76 -5.00 -19.37
CA MET A 70 -10.01 -3.70 -18.73
C MET A 70 -10.89 -3.83 -17.48
N TRP A 71 -11.78 -4.82 -17.49
CA TRP A 71 -12.74 -5.10 -16.42
C TRP A 71 -12.09 -5.76 -15.20
N LEU A 72 -10.84 -6.22 -15.30
CA LEU A 72 -10.13 -6.93 -14.23
C LEU A 72 -9.45 -6.03 -13.20
N ALA A 73 -9.55 -4.70 -13.32
CA ALA A 73 -8.90 -3.76 -12.40
C ALA A 73 -9.20 -4.08 -10.92
N GLY A 74 -10.46 -4.37 -10.61
CA GLY A 74 -10.91 -4.73 -9.26
C GLY A 74 -10.29 -6.03 -8.73
N LEU A 75 -10.10 -7.02 -9.60
CA LEU A 75 -9.51 -8.31 -9.25
C LEU A 75 -8.04 -8.15 -8.84
N PHE A 76 -7.26 -7.38 -9.60
CA PHE A 76 -5.85 -7.09 -9.27
C PHE A 76 -5.72 -6.29 -7.96
N GLY A 77 -6.68 -5.40 -7.69
CA GLY A 77 -6.75 -4.68 -6.41
C GLY A 77 -7.07 -5.58 -5.23
N ALA A 78 -8.04 -6.49 -5.37
CA ALA A 78 -8.37 -7.48 -4.35
C ALA A 78 -7.19 -8.43 -4.08
N ALA A 79 -6.48 -8.84 -5.14
CA ALA A 79 -5.27 -9.64 -5.02
C ALA A 79 -4.15 -8.92 -4.25
N PHE A 80 -3.88 -7.65 -4.57
CA PHE A 80 -2.90 -6.84 -3.84
C PHE A 80 -3.26 -6.68 -2.35
N LEU A 81 -4.52 -6.34 -2.06
CA LEU A 81 -5.00 -6.17 -0.69
C LEU A 81 -4.87 -7.47 0.12
N THR A 82 -5.35 -8.58 -0.44
CA THR A 82 -5.29 -9.90 0.18
C THR A 82 -3.83 -10.32 0.39
N GLY A 83 -2.98 -10.12 -0.62
CA GLY A 83 -1.56 -10.36 -0.53
C GLY A 83 -0.91 -9.62 0.63
N ASN A 84 -1.14 -8.32 0.78
CA ASN A 84 -0.59 -7.55 1.90
C ASN A 84 -1.03 -8.08 3.27
N VAL A 85 -2.28 -8.53 3.41
CA VAL A 85 -2.77 -9.14 4.66
C VAL A 85 -2.04 -10.46 4.95
N LEU A 86 -1.82 -11.30 3.93
CA LEU A 86 -1.15 -12.59 4.09
C LEU A 86 0.37 -12.48 4.30
N LEU A 87 0.99 -11.46 3.73
CA LEU A 87 2.44 -11.23 3.85
C LEU A 87 2.83 -10.74 5.23
N LEU A 88 1.97 -9.96 5.91
CA LEU A 88 2.33 -9.26 7.15
C LEU A 88 2.84 -10.21 8.25
N PRO A 89 2.18 -11.34 8.56
CA PRO A 89 2.65 -12.28 9.57
C PRO A 89 3.90 -13.08 9.16
N ARG A 90 4.23 -13.13 7.85
CA ARG A 90 5.29 -13.98 7.29
C ARG A 90 6.60 -13.22 7.09
N LEU A 91 6.53 -11.99 6.58
CA LEU A 91 7.69 -11.18 6.21
C LEU A 91 8.03 -10.09 7.24
N GLY A 92 7.09 -9.77 8.13
CA GLY A 92 7.18 -8.62 9.02
C GLY A 92 6.85 -7.29 8.32
N SER A 93 6.63 -6.25 9.13
CA SER A 93 6.12 -4.95 8.69
C SER A 93 7.02 -4.23 7.66
N LEU A 94 8.33 -4.40 7.73
CA LEU A 94 9.25 -3.71 6.80
C LEU A 94 9.21 -4.32 5.39
N LYS A 95 9.43 -5.63 5.28
CA LYS A 95 9.47 -6.34 4.00
C LYS A 95 8.10 -6.28 3.29
N THR A 96 7.00 -6.24 4.05
CA THR A 96 5.64 -6.07 3.50
C THR A 96 5.32 -4.70 2.92
N VAL A 97 6.16 -3.70 3.18
CA VAL A 97 6.08 -2.40 2.51
C VAL A 97 7.08 -2.33 1.37
N ILE A 98 8.34 -2.73 1.60
CA ILE A 98 9.41 -2.60 0.60
C ILE A 98 9.14 -3.44 -0.66
N MET A 99 8.75 -4.70 -0.49
CA MET A 99 8.61 -5.62 -1.62
C MET A 99 7.48 -5.18 -2.58
N PRO A 100 6.26 -4.84 -2.09
CA PRO A 100 5.22 -4.33 -2.98
C PRO A 100 5.53 -2.97 -3.59
N VAL A 101 6.15 -2.04 -2.86
CA VAL A 101 6.57 -0.73 -3.42
C VAL A 101 7.54 -0.92 -4.59
N THR A 102 8.47 -1.86 -4.46
CA THR A 102 9.41 -2.23 -5.52
C THR A 102 8.65 -2.76 -6.74
N GLY A 103 7.73 -3.70 -6.53
CA GLY A 103 6.90 -4.26 -7.60
C GLY A 103 6.02 -3.21 -8.30
N GLN A 104 5.46 -2.27 -7.56
CA GLN A 104 4.64 -1.18 -8.09
C GLN A 104 5.46 -0.28 -9.04
N ILE A 105 6.67 0.11 -8.63
CA ILE A 105 7.53 0.98 -9.43
C ILE A 105 8.06 0.25 -10.66
N VAL A 106 8.54 -0.99 -10.50
CA VAL A 106 9.05 -1.81 -11.61
C VAL A 106 7.96 -2.06 -12.63
N MET A 107 6.78 -2.51 -12.21
CA MET A 107 5.68 -2.77 -13.15
C MET A 107 5.12 -1.48 -13.75
N GLY A 108 5.07 -0.38 -13.00
CA GLY A 108 4.71 0.94 -13.53
C GLY A 108 5.64 1.39 -14.66
N LEU A 109 6.95 1.15 -14.52
CA LEU A 109 7.92 1.39 -15.59
C LEU A 109 7.69 0.49 -16.80
N LEU A 110 7.51 -0.81 -16.59
CA LEU A 110 7.29 -1.75 -17.69
C LEU A 110 6.05 -1.34 -18.50
N ILE A 111 4.98 -0.94 -17.81
CA ILE A 111 3.76 -0.44 -18.46
C ILE A 111 4.03 0.85 -19.25
N ASP A 112 4.76 1.82 -18.68
CA ASP A 112 5.09 3.08 -19.36
C ASP A 112 5.98 2.85 -20.62
N VAL A 113 6.92 1.90 -20.55
CA VAL A 113 7.89 1.59 -21.62
C VAL A 113 7.26 0.79 -22.76
N PHE A 114 6.54 -0.27 -22.43
CA PHE A 114 5.94 -1.17 -23.43
C PHE A 114 4.56 -0.71 -23.91
N GLY A 115 4.00 0.36 -23.31
CA GLY A 115 2.65 0.82 -23.64
C GLY A 115 1.57 -0.21 -23.29
N TRP A 116 1.83 -1.10 -22.33
CA TRP A 116 0.88 -2.14 -21.94
C TRP A 116 -0.47 -1.54 -21.53
N PHE A 117 -1.55 -2.27 -21.82
CA PHE A 117 -2.93 -1.86 -21.51
C PHE A 117 -3.38 -0.57 -22.21
N GLY A 118 -2.77 -0.23 -23.34
CA GLY A 118 -3.09 0.98 -24.10
C GLY A 118 -2.63 2.25 -23.40
N ALA A 119 -1.61 2.16 -22.54
CA ALA A 119 -0.93 3.32 -21.97
C ALA A 119 -0.24 4.12 -23.08
N GLN A 120 -0.20 5.45 -22.95
CA GLN A 120 0.57 6.28 -23.87
C GLN A 120 2.05 5.88 -23.78
N GLN A 121 2.56 5.30 -24.88
CA GLN A 121 3.95 4.91 -24.96
C GLN A 121 4.81 6.17 -24.90
N ARG A 122 5.57 6.29 -23.81
CA ARG A 122 6.47 7.42 -23.59
C ARG A 122 7.86 7.00 -23.99
N GLU A 123 8.49 7.79 -24.86
CA GLU A 123 9.86 7.51 -25.31
C GLU A 123 10.82 7.31 -24.13
N ILE A 124 11.68 6.30 -24.27
CA ILE A 124 12.72 5.97 -23.29
C ILE A 124 13.81 7.03 -23.39
N SER A 125 13.68 8.07 -22.56
CA SER A 125 14.75 9.05 -22.36
C SER A 125 15.59 8.65 -21.14
N LEU A 126 16.91 8.83 -21.22
CA LEU A 126 17.83 8.67 -20.09
C LEU A 126 17.36 9.37 -18.79
N PRO A 127 16.85 10.62 -18.80
CA PRO A 127 16.35 11.27 -17.59
C PRO A 127 15.16 10.56 -16.94
N ARG A 128 14.27 9.92 -17.71
CA ARG A 128 13.12 9.16 -17.17
C ARG A 128 13.54 7.90 -16.44
N ILE A 129 14.53 7.18 -16.99
CA ILE A 129 15.09 5.99 -16.32
C ILE A 129 15.81 6.44 -15.05
N ALA A 130 16.71 7.42 -15.15
CA ALA A 130 17.46 7.94 -14.02
C ALA A 130 16.53 8.46 -12.92
N GLY A 131 15.54 9.27 -13.28
CA GLY A 131 14.53 9.80 -12.36
C GLY A 131 13.75 8.70 -11.66
N THR A 132 13.40 7.62 -12.37
CA THR A 132 12.72 6.49 -11.75
C THR A 132 13.61 5.71 -10.78
N LEU A 133 14.87 5.45 -11.14
CA LEU A 133 15.81 4.76 -10.27
C LEU A 133 16.11 5.58 -9.00
N ILE A 134 16.25 6.90 -9.14
CA ILE A 134 16.40 7.82 -8.01
C ILE A 134 15.14 7.81 -7.14
N ALA A 135 13.95 7.84 -7.76
CA ALA A 135 12.69 7.77 -7.03
C ALA A 135 12.58 6.47 -6.21
N LEU A 136 12.89 5.33 -6.83
CA LEU A 136 12.93 4.02 -6.18
C LEU A 136 13.91 4.02 -5.00
N ALA A 137 15.14 4.49 -5.21
CA ALA A 137 16.13 4.58 -4.13
C ALA A 137 15.62 5.45 -2.97
N GLY A 138 15.03 6.61 -3.27
CA GLY A 138 14.42 7.50 -2.28
C GLY A 138 13.33 6.82 -1.46
N PHE A 139 12.40 6.11 -2.11
CA PHE A 139 11.35 5.35 -1.42
C PHE A 139 11.91 4.24 -0.55
N LEU A 140 12.89 3.49 -1.05
CA LEU A 140 13.54 2.42 -0.27
C LEU A 140 14.27 2.97 0.96
N ILE A 141 14.96 4.11 0.84
CA ILE A 141 15.59 4.81 1.96
C ILE A 141 14.53 5.29 2.97
N ALA A 142 13.44 5.88 2.49
CA ALA A 142 12.37 6.39 3.35
C ALA A 142 11.71 5.29 4.19
N VAL A 143 11.50 4.11 3.58
CA VAL A 143 10.88 2.96 4.23
C VAL A 143 11.87 2.26 5.17
N THR A 144 13.10 1.99 4.71
CA THR A 144 14.13 1.26 5.48
C THR A 144 14.70 2.06 6.64
N GLY A 145 14.71 3.39 6.51
CA GLY A 145 15.26 4.33 7.48
C GLY A 145 14.72 4.20 8.90
N SER A 146 13.47 3.75 9.04
CA SER A 146 12.84 3.45 10.33
C SER A 146 13.51 2.28 11.06
N SER A 147 13.91 1.25 10.31
CA SER A 147 14.39 -0.03 10.85
C SER A 147 15.88 -0.01 11.14
N LEU A 148 16.66 0.74 10.36
CA LEU A 148 18.10 0.90 10.59
C LEU A 148 18.38 1.58 11.94
N ARG A 149 17.58 2.58 12.32
CA ARG A 149 17.74 3.29 13.59
C ARG A 149 17.40 2.42 14.80
N LEU A 150 16.39 1.56 14.69
CA LEU A 150 16.04 0.62 15.74
C LEU A 150 17.16 -0.39 15.97
N ARG A 151 17.72 -0.97 14.89
CA ARG A 151 18.88 -1.87 15.00
C ARG A 151 20.10 -1.20 15.64
N ILE A 152 20.44 0.02 15.23
CA ILE A 152 21.56 0.77 15.83
C ILE A 152 21.29 1.07 17.32
N ARG A 153 20.03 1.35 17.68
CA ARG A 153 19.64 1.60 19.07
C ARG A 153 19.76 0.33 19.90
N ASP A 154 19.21 -0.78 19.41
CA ASP A 154 19.22 -2.09 20.06
C ASP A 154 20.65 -2.61 20.24
N ASP A 155 21.51 -2.46 19.22
CA ASP A 155 22.94 -2.79 19.30
C ASP A 155 23.67 -1.92 20.35
N ASN A 156 23.35 -0.62 20.41
CA ASN A 156 23.96 0.28 21.40
C ASN A 156 23.45 -0.01 22.83
N THR A 157 22.18 -0.35 23.01
CA THR A 157 21.66 -0.79 24.31
C THR A 157 22.17 -2.16 24.71
N GLY A 158 22.32 -3.10 23.77
CA GLY A 158 22.92 -4.42 23.99
C GLY A 158 24.40 -4.30 24.36
N LYS A 159 25.15 -3.43 23.68
CA LYS A 159 26.54 -3.10 24.07
C LYS A 159 26.61 -2.41 25.44
N ALA A 160 25.68 -1.51 25.76
CA ALA A 160 25.65 -0.84 27.07
C ALA A 160 25.22 -1.78 28.21
N ALA A 161 24.28 -2.68 27.96
CA ALA A 161 23.85 -3.72 28.89
C ALA A 161 24.98 -4.74 29.10
N GLY A 162 25.58 -5.25 28.02
CA GLY A 162 26.75 -6.13 28.09
C GLY A 162 27.94 -5.47 28.79
N LYS A 163 28.16 -4.16 28.61
CA LYS A 163 29.22 -3.43 29.33
C LYS A 163 28.93 -3.23 30.83
N ARG A 164 27.66 -3.14 31.23
CA ARG A 164 27.24 -3.13 32.65
C ARG A 164 27.28 -4.52 33.26
N GLU A 165 26.95 -5.54 32.48
CA GLU A 165 26.99 -6.94 32.87
C GLU A 165 28.43 -7.43 33.00
N THR A 166 29.35 -7.02 32.12
CA THR A 166 30.79 -7.24 32.32
C THR A 166 31.33 -6.43 33.50
N ALA A 167 30.90 -5.17 33.72
CA ALA A 167 31.33 -4.41 34.89
C ALA A 167 30.80 -5.01 36.21
N HIS A 168 29.60 -5.58 36.21
CA HIS A 168 29.04 -6.33 37.34
C HIS A 168 29.65 -7.74 37.46
N ALA A 169 30.01 -8.39 36.35
CA ALA A 169 30.69 -9.68 36.34
C ALA A 169 32.16 -9.56 36.77
N ASP A 170 32.84 -8.46 36.48
CA ASP A 170 34.18 -8.16 37.00
C ASP A 170 34.13 -7.87 38.51
N ALA A 171 33.01 -7.29 39.00
CA ALA A 171 32.75 -7.14 40.44
C ALA A 171 32.27 -8.45 41.11
N ALA A 172 31.58 -9.32 40.39
CA ALA A 172 31.08 -10.62 40.85
C ALA A 172 32.08 -11.78 40.59
N ALA A 173 33.14 -11.59 39.82
CA ALA A 173 34.22 -12.56 39.61
C ALA A 173 35.12 -12.72 40.85
N CYS A 174 34.92 -11.90 41.89
CA CYS A 174 35.36 -12.20 43.25
C CYS A 174 34.43 -13.16 44.02
N ALA A 175 33.31 -13.59 43.45
CA ALA A 175 32.33 -14.48 44.08
C ALA A 175 31.55 -15.36 43.06
N GLY A 176 32.07 -16.57 42.80
CA GLY A 176 31.23 -17.73 42.46
C GLY A 176 30.96 -17.99 40.97
N ALA A 177 31.47 -19.13 40.50
CA ALA A 177 31.20 -19.70 39.18
C ALA A 177 29.82 -20.39 39.10
N CYS A 178 29.04 -20.17 38.03
CA CYS A 178 28.21 -21.18 37.34
C CYS A 178 27.33 -20.62 36.20
N GLY A 179 27.27 -21.37 35.08
CA GLY A 179 26.08 -21.61 34.24
C GLY A 179 25.71 -20.51 33.22
N SER A 180 26.14 -20.58 31.97
CA SER A 180 25.59 -21.39 30.84
C SER A 180 24.65 -20.60 29.93
N ASP A 181 25.20 -20.21 28.78
CA ASP A 181 24.54 -19.75 27.56
C ASP A 181 23.51 -20.75 27.02
N ALA A 182 22.36 -20.24 26.56
CA ALA A 182 21.62 -20.83 25.45
C ALA A 182 20.74 -19.78 24.76
N GLY A 183 21.36 -19.02 23.86
CA GLY A 183 20.73 -18.04 23.00
C GLY A 183 19.74 -18.65 22.00
N SER A 184 18.67 -17.88 21.79
CA SER A 184 17.64 -18.04 20.77
C SER A 184 18.21 -18.27 19.36
N ARG A 185 17.85 -19.40 18.73
CA ARG A 185 18.01 -19.63 17.29
C ARG A 185 16.63 -19.65 16.62
N THR A 186 16.12 -18.49 16.21
CA THR A 186 15.12 -18.43 15.13
C THR A 186 15.83 -18.71 13.81
N GLY A 187 15.84 -19.98 13.40
CA GLY A 187 16.37 -20.40 12.11
C GLY A 187 15.57 -19.77 10.97
N MET A 188 16.21 -18.90 10.20
CA MET A 188 15.65 -18.36 8.96
C MET A 188 15.70 -19.45 7.88
N ASN A 189 14.55 -19.92 7.41
CA ASN A 189 14.47 -20.73 6.19
C ASN A 189 14.64 -19.81 4.97
N GLY A 190 15.89 -19.58 4.53
CA GLY A 190 16.23 -18.61 3.49
C GLY A 190 15.45 -18.77 2.16
N LYS A 191 15.06 -19.99 1.79
CA LYS A 191 14.21 -20.25 0.61
C LYS A 191 12.77 -19.76 0.80
N THR A 192 12.17 -19.97 1.96
CA THR A 192 10.81 -19.54 2.28
C THR A 192 10.72 -18.02 2.34
N ASP A 193 11.73 -17.37 2.93
CA ASP A 193 11.83 -15.90 2.97
C ASP A 193 11.94 -15.27 1.57
N LEU A 194 12.70 -15.90 0.67
CA LEU A 194 12.82 -15.46 -0.72
C LEU A 194 11.48 -15.60 -1.46
N LEU A 195 10.80 -16.75 -1.33
CA LEU A 195 9.50 -16.98 -1.97
C LEU A 195 8.47 -15.96 -1.53
N TRP A 196 8.39 -15.67 -0.23
CA TRP A 196 7.48 -14.63 0.28
C TRP A 196 7.88 -13.23 -0.21
N SER A 197 9.18 -12.93 -0.32
CA SER A 197 9.65 -11.65 -0.84
C SER A 197 9.27 -11.45 -2.31
N LEU A 198 9.43 -12.50 -3.12
CA LEU A 198 8.98 -12.52 -4.53
C LEU A 198 7.46 -12.37 -4.63
N ALA A 199 6.69 -13.02 -3.75
CA ALA A 199 5.25 -12.82 -3.69
C ALA A 199 4.90 -11.36 -3.36
N GLY A 200 5.63 -10.72 -2.45
CA GLY A 200 5.49 -9.28 -2.16
C GLY A 200 5.70 -8.39 -3.38
N ILE A 201 6.74 -8.66 -4.16
CA ILE A 201 6.97 -7.95 -5.42
C ILE A 201 5.80 -8.19 -6.38
N ALA A 202 5.37 -9.44 -6.56
CA ALA A 202 4.26 -9.80 -7.45
C ALA A 202 2.95 -9.08 -7.08
N PHE A 203 2.59 -9.02 -5.78
CA PHE A 203 1.42 -8.26 -5.33
C PHE A 203 1.58 -6.75 -5.59
N GLY A 204 2.79 -6.21 -5.45
CA GLY A 204 3.11 -4.86 -5.88
C GLY A 204 2.87 -4.63 -7.37
N MET A 205 3.30 -5.57 -8.21
CA MET A 205 3.06 -5.51 -9.66
C MET A 205 1.56 -5.53 -9.97
N CYS A 206 0.77 -6.35 -9.27
CA CYS A 206 -0.70 -6.34 -9.39
C CYS A 206 -1.30 -4.96 -9.11
N SER A 207 -0.78 -4.21 -8.14
CA SER A 207 -1.27 -2.86 -7.84
C SER A 207 -0.96 -1.84 -8.96
N ALA A 208 0.18 -1.97 -9.63
CA ALA A 208 0.48 -1.15 -10.82
C ALA A 208 -0.38 -1.54 -12.02
N VAL A 209 -0.62 -2.83 -12.24
CA VAL A 209 -1.55 -3.33 -13.27
C VAL A 209 -2.95 -2.80 -13.01
N GLN A 210 -3.45 -2.89 -11.78
CA GLN A 210 -4.73 -2.31 -11.39
C GLN A 210 -4.82 -0.84 -11.78
N THR A 211 -3.75 -0.06 -11.52
CA THR A 211 -3.70 1.37 -11.84
C THR A 211 -3.83 1.61 -13.35
N ALA A 212 -3.08 0.86 -14.16
CA ALA A 212 -3.16 0.96 -15.63
C ALA A 212 -4.53 0.56 -16.17
N LEU A 213 -5.06 -0.58 -15.73
CA LEU A 213 -6.38 -1.07 -16.12
C LEU A 213 -7.47 -0.05 -15.77
N LEU A 214 -7.38 0.54 -14.58
CA LEU A 214 -8.34 1.53 -14.10
C LEU A 214 -8.27 2.86 -14.89
N GLY A 215 -7.07 3.28 -15.30
CA GLY A 215 -6.89 4.42 -16.21
C GLY A 215 -7.54 4.15 -17.57
N ARG A 216 -7.28 2.98 -18.16
CA ARG A 216 -7.87 2.59 -19.44
C ARG A 216 -9.39 2.45 -19.35
N LEU A 217 -9.91 1.83 -18.29
CA LEU A 217 -11.34 1.72 -18.04
C LEU A 217 -12.00 3.09 -17.87
N GLY A 218 -11.31 4.03 -17.19
CA GLY A 218 -11.74 5.42 -17.07
C GLY A 218 -11.92 6.09 -18.43
N THR A 219 -10.99 5.87 -19.36
CA THR A 219 -11.09 6.42 -20.73
C THR A 219 -12.19 5.77 -21.57
N ALA A 220 -12.41 4.46 -21.45
CA ALA A 220 -13.46 3.79 -22.24
C ALA A 220 -14.88 4.10 -21.74
N LEU A 221 -15.05 4.25 -20.43
CA LEU A 221 -16.34 4.61 -19.82
C LEU A 221 -16.62 6.12 -19.84
N ASP A 222 -15.68 6.92 -20.33
CA ASP A 222 -15.67 8.39 -20.30
C ASP A 222 -15.97 8.97 -18.90
N SER A 223 -15.59 8.25 -17.85
CA SER A 223 -15.84 8.64 -16.47
C SER A 223 -14.95 7.87 -15.49
N PRO A 224 -14.13 8.58 -14.68
CA PRO A 224 -13.33 7.93 -13.65
C PRO A 224 -14.19 7.36 -12.51
N ILE A 225 -15.39 7.91 -12.31
CA ILE A 225 -16.34 7.46 -11.29
C ILE A 225 -16.89 6.07 -11.68
N LYS A 226 -17.31 5.90 -12.95
CA LYS A 226 -17.79 4.61 -13.46
C LYS A 226 -16.71 3.55 -13.43
N ALA A 227 -15.47 3.90 -13.79
CA ALA A 227 -14.35 2.97 -13.71
C ALA A 227 -14.05 2.53 -12.27
N ALA A 228 -14.10 3.46 -11.32
CA ALA A 228 -14.00 3.13 -9.91
C ALA A 228 -15.15 2.23 -9.45
N LEU A 229 -16.40 2.51 -9.86
CA LEU A 229 -17.57 1.71 -9.52
C LEU A 229 -17.41 0.26 -9.97
N VAL A 230 -17.04 0.04 -11.23
CA VAL A 230 -16.80 -1.29 -11.81
C VAL A 230 -15.66 -2.01 -11.06
N SER A 231 -14.56 -1.30 -10.78
CA SER A 231 -13.43 -1.84 -10.03
C SER A 231 -13.83 -2.27 -8.61
N PHE A 232 -14.64 -1.47 -7.92
CA PHE A 232 -15.19 -1.82 -6.61
C PHE A 232 -16.14 -3.01 -6.68
N ALA A 233 -16.98 -3.11 -7.71
CA ALA A 233 -17.91 -4.22 -7.87
C ALA A 233 -17.15 -5.54 -8.10
N VAL A 234 -16.22 -5.56 -9.05
CA VAL A 234 -15.37 -6.74 -9.34
C VAL A 234 -14.51 -7.09 -8.13
N GLY A 235 -13.92 -6.08 -7.47
CA GLY A 235 -13.11 -6.29 -6.26
C GLY A 235 -13.91 -6.84 -5.09
N LEU A 236 -15.17 -6.39 -4.90
CA LEU A 236 -16.06 -6.93 -3.87
C LEU A 236 -16.40 -8.40 -4.15
N VAL A 237 -16.75 -8.75 -5.39
CA VAL A 237 -17.02 -10.15 -5.78
C VAL A 237 -15.78 -11.02 -5.54
N ALA A 238 -14.61 -10.59 -5.99
CA ALA A 238 -13.36 -11.30 -5.77
C ALA A 238 -13.07 -11.49 -4.27
N LEU A 239 -13.28 -10.45 -3.46
CA LEU A 239 -13.09 -10.51 -2.02
C LEU A 239 -14.10 -11.44 -1.33
N LEU A 240 -15.35 -11.46 -1.77
CA LEU A 240 -16.37 -12.39 -1.27
C LEU A 240 -15.99 -13.85 -1.55
N VAL A 241 -15.44 -14.14 -2.73
CA VAL A 241 -14.92 -15.48 -3.07
C VAL A 241 -13.76 -15.84 -2.14
N VAL A 242 -12.80 -14.93 -1.94
CA VAL A 242 -11.65 -15.16 -1.02
C VAL A 242 -12.14 -15.42 0.40
N ILE A 243 -13.10 -14.63 0.90
CA ILE A 243 -13.68 -14.82 2.23
C ILE A 243 -14.41 -16.17 2.31
N GLY A 244 -15.21 -16.53 1.32
CA GLY A 244 -15.94 -17.80 1.28
C GLY A 244 -15.03 -19.03 1.33
N VAL A 245 -13.84 -18.94 0.74
CA VAL A 245 -12.82 -20.02 0.78
C VAL A 245 -12.03 -20.00 2.09
N THR A 246 -11.67 -18.82 2.60
CA THR A 246 -10.73 -18.67 3.73
C THR A 246 -11.42 -18.73 5.09
N ASP A 247 -12.66 -18.24 5.19
CA ASP A 247 -13.29 -17.89 6.45
C ASP A 247 -14.79 -18.28 6.43
N ARG A 248 -15.07 -19.56 6.71
CA ARG A 248 -16.43 -20.14 6.66
C ARG A 248 -17.38 -19.70 7.79
N THR A 249 -16.93 -18.94 8.78
CA THR A 249 -17.77 -18.48 9.90
C THR A 249 -18.30 -17.07 9.66
N TYR A 250 -19.43 -16.98 8.96
CA TYR A 250 -20.13 -15.71 8.71
C TYR A 250 -20.81 -15.20 9.99
N SER A 251 -20.26 -14.17 10.62
CA SER A 251 -20.98 -13.37 11.61
C SER A 251 -20.59 -11.90 11.51
N LEU A 252 -21.35 -11.16 10.70
CA LEU A 252 -21.31 -9.69 10.65
C LEU A 252 -22.11 -9.05 11.79
N GLY A 253 -23.08 -9.78 12.36
CA GLY A 253 -24.01 -9.25 13.38
C GLY A 253 -23.28 -8.75 14.63
N THR A 254 -22.18 -9.38 15.03
CA THR A 254 -21.41 -8.98 16.21
C THR A 254 -20.71 -7.61 16.05
N ALA A 255 -20.48 -7.13 14.82
CA ALA A 255 -19.83 -5.85 14.55
C ALA A 255 -20.78 -4.65 14.67
N LEU A 256 -22.05 -4.82 14.30
CA LEU A 256 -23.09 -3.80 14.38
C LEU A 256 -23.51 -3.53 15.83
N HIS A 257 -23.46 -4.55 16.69
CA HIS A 257 -23.89 -4.45 18.09
C HIS A 257 -22.83 -3.94 19.07
N LYS A 258 -21.58 -3.71 18.65
CA LYS A 258 -20.45 -3.31 19.53
C LYS A 258 -20.30 -1.80 19.78
N GLY A 259 -21.24 -0.95 19.36
CA GLY A 259 -21.15 0.50 19.62
C GLY A 259 -19.93 1.17 18.95
N ASN A 260 -19.56 0.72 17.74
CA ASN A 260 -18.41 1.25 17.02
C ASN A 260 -18.67 2.72 16.58
N PRO A 261 -17.66 3.62 16.69
CA PRO A 261 -17.82 5.01 16.29
C PRO A 261 -18.00 5.17 14.77
N TRP A 262 -18.77 6.19 14.35
CA TRP A 262 -19.20 6.39 12.96
C TRP A 262 -18.04 6.51 11.96
N TRP A 263 -16.91 7.11 12.38
CA TRP A 263 -15.74 7.29 11.52
C TRP A 263 -15.09 5.96 11.10
N MET A 264 -15.38 4.83 11.76
CA MET A 264 -14.86 3.53 11.31
C MET A 264 -15.43 3.08 9.97
N TRP A 265 -16.60 3.61 9.58
CA TRP A 265 -17.32 3.20 8.37
C TRP A 265 -16.93 4.03 7.15
N ILE A 266 -16.21 5.14 7.33
CA ILE A 266 -15.81 6.03 6.22
C ILE A 266 -14.65 5.48 5.40
N GLY A 267 -14.00 4.40 5.85
CA GLY A 267 -12.85 3.80 5.13
C GLY A 267 -13.19 3.43 3.68
N GLY A 268 -14.43 3.01 3.43
CA GLY A 268 -14.92 2.75 2.07
C GLY A 268 -14.99 3.99 1.19
N LEU A 269 -15.44 5.13 1.74
CA LEU A 269 -15.50 6.41 1.03
C LEU A 269 -14.11 6.93 0.67
N MET A 270 -13.15 6.75 1.58
CA MET A 270 -11.74 7.10 1.35
C MET A 270 -11.15 6.24 0.22
N GLY A 271 -11.42 4.93 0.23
CA GLY A 271 -11.01 4.02 -0.83
C GLY A 271 -11.62 4.39 -2.19
N ALA A 272 -12.92 4.71 -2.22
CA ALA A 272 -13.61 5.15 -3.43
C ALA A 272 -12.97 6.41 -4.01
N THR A 273 -12.68 7.40 -3.16
CA THR A 273 -12.02 8.65 -3.56
C THR A 273 -10.62 8.38 -4.11
N LEU A 274 -9.84 7.53 -3.44
CA LEU A 274 -8.50 7.15 -3.88
C LEU A 274 -8.51 6.48 -5.25
N VAL A 275 -9.40 5.51 -5.46
CA VAL A 275 -9.50 4.77 -6.73
C VAL A 275 -10.01 5.68 -7.84
N MET A 276 -10.99 6.55 -7.57
CA MET A 276 -11.46 7.55 -8.54
C MET A 276 -10.33 8.51 -8.96
N CYS A 277 -9.58 9.06 -8.00
CA CYS A 277 -8.41 9.90 -8.29
C CYS A 277 -7.35 9.13 -9.09
N ASN A 278 -7.12 7.86 -8.76
CA ASN A 278 -6.18 7.00 -9.48
C ASN A 278 -6.60 6.78 -10.94
N SER A 279 -7.89 6.51 -11.19
CA SER A 279 -8.44 6.38 -12.55
C SER A 279 -8.21 7.66 -13.36
N TYR A 280 -8.56 8.81 -12.77
CA TYR A 280 -8.38 10.11 -13.41
C TYR A 280 -6.92 10.41 -13.72
N LEU A 281 -6.02 10.25 -12.74
CA LEU A 281 -4.60 10.53 -12.89
C LEU A 281 -3.94 9.59 -13.89
N SER A 282 -4.19 8.28 -13.79
CA SER A 282 -3.55 7.30 -14.67
C SER A 282 -3.91 7.53 -16.13
N SER A 283 -5.12 8.00 -16.43
CA SER A 283 -5.54 8.34 -17.80
C SER A 283 -4.89 9.63 -18.35
N ARG A 284 -4.44 10.54 -17.48
CA ARG A 284 -3.92 11.87 -17.88
C ARG A 284 -2.40 11.97 -17.86
N ILE A 285 -1.76 11.42 -16.83
CA ILE A 285 -0.32 11.55 -16.60
C ILE A 285 0.44 10.22 -16.75
N GLY A 286 -0.28 9.13 -17.02
CA GLY A 286 0.29 7.78 -17.19
C GLY A 286 0.43 7.00 -15.88
N THR A 287 0.54 5.68 -15.99
CA THR A 287 0.55 4.74 -14.86
C THR A 287 1.75 4.97 -13.95
N GLY A 288 2.97 4.97 -14.48
CA GLY A 288 4.16 5.02 -13.64
C GLY A 288 4.33 6.36 -12.92
N MET A 289 3.93 7.48 -13.52
CA MET A 289 3.91 8.78 -12.82
C MET A 289 2.83 8.81 -11.73
N THR A 290 1.66 8.25 -12.00
CA THR A 290 0.57 8.16 -11.01
C THR A 290 0.99 7.34 -9.81
N VAL A 291 1.58 6.16 -10.02
CA VAL A 291 2.09 5.29 -8.94
C VAL A 291 3.11 6.04 -8.07
N MET A 292 4.05 6.78 -8.67
CA MET A 292 5.06 7.53 -7.90
C MET A 292 4.47 8.67 -7.07
N LEU A 293 3.50 9.41 -7.61
CA LEU A 293 2.85 10.50 -6.88
C LEU A 293 1.98 9.97 -5.73
N LEU A 294 1.27 8.86 -5.97
CA LEU A 294 0.55 8.14 -4.93
C LEU A 294 1.51 7.68 -3.85
N LEU A 295 2.61 7.02 -4.22
CA LEU A 295 3.64 6.56 -3.28
C LEU A 295 4.25 7.69 -2.46
N LEU A 296 4.48 8.85 -3.07
CA LEU A 296 4.97 10.04 -2.37
C LEU A 296 3.99 10.49 -1.27
N GLY A 297 2.70 10.55 -1.59
CA GLY A 297 1.65 10.83 -0.60
C GLY A 297 1.50 9.73 0.45
N GLN A 298 1.62 8.46 0.06
CA GLN A 298 1.50 7.31 0.96
C GLN A 298 2.63 7.27 1.99
N VAL A 299 3.88 7.41 1.53
CA VAL A 299 5.06 7.44 2.40
C VAL A 299 5.08 8.72 3.24
N GLY A 300 4.85 9.89 2.63
CA GLY A 300 4.79 11.17 3.34
C GLY A 300 3.69 11.20 4.41
N GLY A 301 2.49 10.74 4.06
CA GLY A 301 1.37 10.63 4.99
C GLY A 301 1.61 9.61 6.10
N GLY A 302 2.25 8.48 5.77
CA GLY A 302 2.65 7.49 6.77
C GLY A 302 3.60 8.07 7.81
N LEU A 303 4.61 8.83 7.38
CA LEU A 303 5.52 9.53 8.28
C LEU A 303 4.81 10.59 9.13
N ALA A 304 3.83 11.31 8.56
CA ALA A 304 3.03 12.27 9.31
C ALA A 304 2.19 11.58 10.39
N VAL A 305 1.52 10.48 10.06
CA VAL A 305 0.75 9.67 11.01
C VAL A 305 1.65 9.13 12.12
N ASP A 306 2.81 8.58 11.78
CA ASP A 306 3.78 8.05 12.75
C ASP A 306 4.32 9.14 13.69
N ARG A 307 4.62 10.34 13.18
CA ARG A 307 5.15 11.46 13.98
C ARG A 307 4.11 12.02 14.94
N PHE A 308 2.92 12.29 14.44
CA PHE A 308 1.86 12.96 15.20
C PHE A 308 0.97 12.00 16.01
N GLY A 309 1.14 10.68 15.86
CA GLY A 309 0.32 9.70 16.57
C GLY A 309 -1.16 9.79 16.17
N LEU A 310 -1.44 10.24 14.94
CA LEU A 310 -2.80 10.45 14.45
C LEU A 310 -3.58 9.12 14.50
N LEU A 311 -4.88 9.21 14.81
CA LEU A 311 -5.78 8.06 14.84
C LEU A 311 -5.36 6.99 15.86
N GLY A 312 -4.78 7.43 16.99
CA GLY A 312 -4.34 6.60 18.12
C GLY A 312 -3.35 5.51 17.74
N VAL A 313 -2.49 5.80 16.76
CA VAL A 313 -1.26 5.05 16.52
C VAL A 313 -0.23 5.53 17.56
N PRO A 314 0.49 4.63 18.26
CA PRO A 314 1.50 5.05 19.22
C PRO A 314 2.57 5.92 18.54
N HIS A 315 2.96 7.03 19.18
CA HIS A 315 3.96 7.96 18.64
C HIS A 315 5.26 7.24 18.30
N LYS A 316 5.68 7.29 17.03
CA LYS A 316 6.97 6.79 16.58
C LYS A 316 7.87 7.96 16.21
N ARG A 317 9.12 7.92 16.67
CA ARG A 317 10.12 8.93 16.31
C ARG A 317 10.58 8.70 14.87
N VAL A 318 10.12 9.56 13.96
CA VAL A 318 10.59 9.60 12.57
C VAL A 318 12.08 9.98 12.54
N SER A 319 12.88 9.21 11.82
CA SER A 319 14.32 9.44 11.65
C SER A 319 14.60 10.45 10.54
N ALA A 320 15.67 11.24 10.68
CA ALA A 320 16.09 12.21 9.67
C ALA A 320 16.31 11.58 8.29
N ILE A 321 16.82 10.34 8.25
CA ILE A 321 17.04 9.59 7.02
C ILE A 321 15.73 9.33 6.23
N GLN A 322 14.58 9.28 6.91
CA GLN A 322 13.29 9.07 6.24
C GLN A 322 12.87 10.31 5.45
N TYR A 323 13.12 11.50 6.00
CA TYR A 323 12.91 12.76 5.30
C TYR A 323 13.87 12.90 4.11
N VAL A 324 15.14 12.48 4.27
CA VAL A 324 16.10 12.44 3.17
C VAL A 324 15.61 11.51 2.06
N GLY A 325 15.12 10.31 2.39
CA GLY A 325 14.55 9.39 1.40
C GLY A 325 13.38 9.99 0.63
N VAL A 326 12.46 10.68 1.31
CA VAL A 326 11.34 11.39 0.66
C VAL A 326 11.84 12.51 -0.26
N LEU A 327 12.83 13.30 0.16
CA LEU A 327 13.42 14.35 -0.68
C LEU A 327 14.08 13.77 -1.93
N VAL A 328 14.85 12.68 -1.80
CA VAL A 328 15.43 11.96 -2.94
C VAL A 328 14.33 11.44 -3.86
N ALA A 329 13.23 10.92 -3.31
CA ALA A 329 12.10 10.46 -4.11
C ALA A 329 11.47 11.60 -4.92
N VAL A 330 11.29 12.79 -4.31
CA VAL A 330 10.79 13.99 -5.00
C VAL A 330 11.72 14.40 -6.14
N VAL A 331 13.04 14.44 -5.90
CA VAL A 331 14.03 14.76 -6.95
C VAL A 331 13.92 13.78 -8.12
N GLY A 332 13.80 12.49 -7.84
CA GLY A 332 13.61 11.47 -8.89
C GLY A 332 12.32 11.67 -9.69
N ILE A 333 11.21 11.99 -9.02
CA ILE A 333 9.92 12.26 -9.67
C ILE A 333 9.99 13.51 -10.56
N VAL A 334 10.62 14.58 -10.08
CA VAL A 334 10.84 15.81 -10.85
C VAL A 334 11.71 15.51 -12.08
N LEU A 335 12.81 14.79 -11.91
CA LEU A 335 13.69 14.42 -13.03
C LEU A 335 12.99 13.54 -14.06
N LYS A 336 12.09 12.63 -13.64
CA LYS A 336 11.27 11.83 -14.56
C LYS A 336 10.25 12.69 -15.32
N ALA A 337 9.81 13.80 -14.73
CA ALA A 337 8.80 14.69 -15.30
C ALA A 337 9.37 15.67 -16.33
N LEU A 338 10.68 15.96 -16.26
CA LEU A 338 11.44 16.70 -17.27
C LEU A 338 11.62 15.84 -18.53
#